data_AF-A0A833ZRA1-F1
#
_entry.id   AF-A0A833ZRA1-F1
#
_cell.length_a   1.000
_cell.length_b   1.000
_cell.length_c   1.000
_cell.angle_alpha   90.00
_cell.angle_beta   90.00
_cell.angle_gamma   90.00
#
_symmetry.space_group_name_H-M   'P 1'
#
loop_
_entity.id
_entity.type
_entity.pdbx_description
1 polymer ?
#
loop_
_entity_poly.entity_id
_entity_poly.type
_entity_poly.pdbx_seq_one_letter_code
_entity_poly.pdbx_strand_id
1 'polypeptide(L)'
;MTWEVDQLLWARSVENLATATTTLTSLAQLLGKISNIVIKDNVASEVYRAVDAIYEAVLELTSGHLASAFVASRKAVTSSERAFFDPSLLHLLYFPDDQKFAIYIPLFLPMAVPIVLSLVKIFLEIHESWRKPMTD
;
A
#
# COMPACT_ATOMS: atom_id res chain seq x y z
N MET A 1 -27.13 -0.72 -39.24
CA MET A 1 -25.90 -0.01 -38.83
C MET A 1 -25.65 -0.10 -37.30
N THR A 2 -26.13 -1.13 -36.60
CA THR A 2 -25.88 -1.30 -35.14
C THR A 2 -24.62 -2.10 -34.83
N TRP A 3 -24.21 -2.98 -35.76
CA TRP A 3 -23.10 -3.92 -35.56
C TRP A 3 -21.74 -3.26 -35.30
N GLU A 4 -21.47 -2.08 -35.87
CA GLU A 4 -20.22 -1.33 -35.63
C GLU A 4 -20.14 -0.84 -34.19
N VAL A 5 -21.26 -0.33 -33.68
CA VAL A 5 -21.39 0.12 -32.28
C VAL A 5 -21.30 -1.07 -31.35
N ASP A 6 -21.97 -2.17 -31.68
CA ASP A 6 -21.92 -3.41 -30.90
C ASP A 6 -20.49 -3.96 -30.82
N GLN A 7 -19.76 -3.99 -31.94
CA GLN A 7 -18.36 -4.42 -31.97
C GLN A 7 -17.46 -3.50 -31.14
N LEU A 8 -17.67 -2.19 -31.21
CA LEU A 8 -16.92 -1.23 -30.41
C LEU A 8 -17.20 -1.40 -28.91
N LEU A 9 -18.46 -1.57 -28.51
CA LEU A 9 -18.86 -1.79 -27.12
C LEU A 9 -18.24 -3.07 -26.57
N TRP A 10 -18.26 -4.16 -27.35
CA TRP A 10 -17.62 -5.41 -26.98
C TRP A 10 -16.11 -5.23 -26.79
N ALA A 11 -15.43 -4.65 -27.78
CA ALA A 11 -13.99 -4.44 -27.74
C ALA A 11 -13.56 -3.59 -26.54
N ARG A 12 -14.28 -2.48 -26.28
CA ARG A 12 -14.02 -1.61 -25.13
C ARG A 12 -14.34 -2.28 -23.79
N SER A 13 -15.38 -3.11 -23.73
CA SER A 13 -15.71 -3.84 -22.52
C SER A 13 -14.60 -4.84 -22.15
N VAL A 14 -14.09 -5.57 -23.14
CA VAL A 14 -12.98 -6.51 -22.95
C VAL A 14 -11.69 -5.79 -22.56
N GLU A 15 -11.37 -4.66 -23.21
CA GLU A 15 -10.22 -3.83 -22.87
C GLU A 15 -10.32 -3.31 -21.43
N ASN A 16 -11.47 -2.78 -21.02
CA ASN A 16 -11.72 -2.33 -19.66
C ASN A 16 -11.54 -3.46 -18.63
N LEU A 17 -12.08 -4.65 -18.92
CA LEU A 17 -11.92 -5.83 -18.06
C LEU A 17 -10.46 -6.24 -17.90
N ALA A 18 -9.69 -6.23 -19.00
CA ALA A 18 -8.27 -6.53 -18.97
C ALA A 18 -7.49 -5.49 -18.14
N THR A 19 -7.79 -4.20 -18.33
CA THR A 19 -7.21 -3.10 -17.53
C THR A 19 -7.52 -3.25 -16.06
N ALA A 20 -8.79 -3.42 -15.68
CA ALA A 20 -9.20 -3.56 -14.28
C ALA A 20 -8.53 -4.77 -13.61
N THR A 21 -8.47 -5.91 -14.30
CA THR A 21 -7.80 -7.12 -13.80
C THR A 21 -6.30 -6.90 -13.60
N THR A 22 -5.65 -6.22 -14.55
CA THR A 22 -4.22 -5.89 -14.47
C THR A 22 -3.94 -4.93 -13.30
N THR A 23 -4.79 -3.93 -13.10
CA THR A 23 -4.70 -2.98 -11.97
C THR A 23 -4.86 -3.71 -10.63
N LEU A 24 -5.86 -4.59 -10.47
CA LEU A 24 -6.04 -5.38 -9.25
C LEU A 24 -4.88 -6.35 -9.01
N THR A 25 -4.34 -6.96 -10.07
CA THR A 25 -3.15 -7.83 -9.96
C THR A 25 -1.94 -7.03 -9.49
N SER A 26 -1.74 -5.83 -10.04
CA SER A 26 -0.66 -4.93 -9.66
C SER A 26 -0.80 -4.47 -8.20
N LEU A 27 -2.04 -4.20 -7.76
CA LEU A 27 -2.36 -3.91 -6.36
C LEU A 27 -1.95 -5.08 -5.45
N ALA A 28 -2.36 -6.30 -5.77
CA ALA A 28 -2.04 -7.49 -4.98
C ALA A 28 -0.53 -7.72 -4.88
N GLN A 29 0.22 -7.51 -5.97
CA GLN A 29 1.68 -7.59 -5.97
C GLN A 29 2.33 -6.52 -5.10
N LEU A 30 1.79 -5.29 -5.10
CA LEU A 30 2.28 -4.20 -4.25
C LEU A 30 2.07 -4.51 -2.77
N LEU A 31 0.86 -4.95 -2.40
CA LEU A 31 0.51 -5.34 -1.04
C LEU A 31 1.35 -6.51 -0.53
N GLY A 32 1.67 -7.48 -1.39
CA GLY A 32 2.54 -8.60 -1.04
C GLY A 32 3.99 -8.21 -0.76
N LYS A 33 4.51 -7.16 -1.42
CA LYS A 33 5.89 -6.67 -1.21
C LYS A 33 6.04 -5.82 0.05
N ILE A 34 4.98 -5.15 0.49
CA ILE A 34 4.99 -4.23 1.63
C ILE A 34 4.16 -4.86 2.75
N SER A 35 4.76 -5.80 3.51
CA SER A 35 4.08 -6.64 4.51
C SER A 35 3.44 -5.90 5.70
N ASN A 36 3.61 -4.58 5.84
CA ASN A 36 3.10 -3.80 6.97
C ASN A 36 1.99 -2.80 6.58
N ILE A 37 1.23 -3.09 5.53
CA ILE A 37 0.13 -2.24 5.06
C ILE A 37 -1.15 -2.55 5.85
N VAL A 38 -1.67 -1.53 6.56
CA VAL A 38 -3.04 -1.55 7.08
C VAL A 38 -3.98 -1.18 5.92
N ILE A 39 -4.68 -2.16 5.37
CA ILE A 39 -5.71 -1.92 4.34
C ILE A 39 -6.90 -1.24 5.02
N LYS A 40 -7.21 -0.01 4.61
CA LYS A 40 -8.40 0.70 5.08
C LYS A 40 -9.66 0.10 4.44
N ASP A 41 -10.78 0.15 5.18
CA ASP A 41 -12.07 -0.40 4.73
C ASP A 41 -12.54 0.18 3.39
N ASN A 42 -12.21 1.43 3.10
CA ASN A 42 -12.54 2.08 1.82
C ASN A 42 -11.82 1.43 0.63
N VAL A 43 -10.53 1.08 0.79
CA VAL A 43 -9.74 0.39 -0.23
C VAL A 43 -10.30 -1.02 -0.44
N ALA A 44 -10.57 -1.74 0.65
CA ALA A 44 -11.16 -3.08 0.58
C ALA A 44 -12.52 -3.05 -0.15
N SER A 45 -13.38 -2.09 0.20
CA SER A 45 -14.67 -1.89 -0.47
C SER A 45 -14.52 -1.62 -1.96
N GLU A 46 -13.59 -0.75 -2.38
CA GLU A 46 -13.38 -0.48 -3.81
C GLU A 46 -12.81 -1.71 -4.57
N VAL A 47 -11.95 -2.52 -3.93
CA VAL A 47 -11.51 -3.80 -4.50
C VAL A 47 -12.69 -4.75 -4.71
N TYR A 48 -13.55 -4.93 -3.70
CA TYR A 48 -14.73 -5.79 -3.83
C TYR A 48 -15.68 -5.28 -4.93
N ARG A 49 -15.91 -3.97 -5.00
CA ARG A 49 -16.74 -3.36 -6.05
C ARG A 49 -16.15 -3.56 -7.44
N ALA A 50 -14.82 -3.49 -7.57
CA ALA A 50 -14.15 -3.75 -8.83
C ALA A 50 -14.33 -5.21 -9.27
N VAL A 51 -14.12 -6.17 -8.36
CA VAL A 51 -14.29 -7.61 -8.63
C VAL A 51 -15.75 -7.95 -8.99
N ASP A 52 -16.71 -7.41 -8.24
CA ASP A 52 -18.13 -7.61 -8.48
C ASP A 52 -18.55 -7.03 -9.84
N ALA A 53 -18.06 -5.82 -10.18
CA ALA A 53 -18.32 -5.21 -11.48
C ALA A 53 -17.64 -5.96 -12.65
N ILE A 54 -16.48 -6.60 -12.43
CA ILE A 54 -15.86 -7.50 -13.41
C ILE A 54 -16.79 -8.69 -13.68
N TYR A 55 -17.30 -9.31 -12.63
CA TYR A 55 -18.20 -10.46 -12.73
C TYR A 55 -19.50 -10.08 -13.46
N GLU A 56 -20.12 -8.96 -13.07
CA GLU A 56 -21.30 -8.38 -13.72
C GLU A 56 -21.05 -8.12 -15.21
N ALA A 57 -19.92 -7.50 -15.56
CA ALA A 57 -19.59 -7.22 -16.97
C ALA A 57 -19.40 -8.50 -17.79
N VAL A 58 -18.78 -9.53 -17.24
CA VAL A 58 -18.62 -10.84 -17.90
C VAL A 58 -19.98 -11.51 -18.12
N LEU A 59 -20.86 -11.51 -17.12
CA LEU A 59 -22.20 -12.05 -17.25
C LEU A 59 -23.01 -11.34 -18.34
N GLU A 60 -23.00 -10.01 -18.36
CA GLU A 60 -23.70 -9.22 -19.37
C GLU A 60 -23.10 -9.43 -20.78
N LEU A 61 -21.77 -9.58 -20.90
CA LEU A 61 -21.12 -9.94 -22.17
C LEU A 61 -21.59 -11.30 -22.68
N THR A 62 -21.66 -12.30 -21.80
CA THR A 62 -22.13 -13.65 -22.17
C THR A 62 -23.61 -13.69 -22.51
N SER A 63 -24.40 -12.79 -21.93
CA SER A 63 -25.83 -12.64 -22.20
C SER A 63 -26.13 -11.80 -23.46
N GLY A 64 -25.10 -11.20 -24.07
CA GLY A 64 -25.23 -10.36 -25.27
C GLY A 64 -25.67 -8.92 -24.99
N HIS A 65 -25.76 -8.51 -23.72
CA HIS A 65 -26.13 -7.15 -23.32
C HIS A 65 -24.92 -6.20 -23.32
N LEU A 66 -24.46 -5.84 -24.52
CA LEU A 66 -23.20 -5.11 -24.70
C LEU A 66 -23.16 -3.73 -24.02
N ALA A 67 -24.28 -3.01 -23.96
CA ALA A 67 -24.35 -1.72 -23.28
C ALA A 67 -24.18 -1.87 -21.75
N SER A 68 -24.86 -2.85 -21.15
CA SER A 68 -24.76 -3.15 -19.71
C SER A 68 -23.35 -3.62 -19.35
N ALA A 69 -22.79 -4.52 -20.16
CA ALA A 69 -21.41 -4.97 -20.07
C ALA A 69 -20.40 -3.82 -20.11
N PHE A 70 -20.59 -2.86 -21.01
CA PHE A 70 -19.73 -1.69 -21.11
C PHE A 70 -19.81 -0.81 -19.87
N VAL A 71 -21.01 -0.59 -19.33
CA VAL A 71 -21.20 0.19 -18.09
C VAL A 71 -20.54 -0.50 -16.90
N ALA A 72 -20.76 -1.81 -16.74
CA ALA A 72 -20.16 -2.60 -15.67
C ALA A 72 -18.63 -2.66 -15.80
N SER A 73 -18.08 -2.84 -17.00
CA SER A 73 -16.62 -2.86 -17.21
C SER A 73 -15.98 -1.50 -16.90
N ARG A 74 -16.65 -0.38 -17.20
CA ARG A 74 -16.17 0.96 -16.86
C ARG A 74 -16.17 1.18 -15.34
N LYS A 75 -17.19 0.67 -14.65
CA LYS A 75 -17.27 0.68 -13.18
C LYS A 75 -16.14 -0.15 -12.57
N ALA A 76 -15.82 -1.31 -13.14
CA ALA A 76 -14.68 -2.13 -12.73
C ALA A 76 -13.35 -1.38 -12.82
N VAL A 77 -13.06 -0.74 -13.96
CA VAL A 77 -11.85 0.09 -14.12
C VAL A 77 -11.81 1.19 -13.07
N THR A 78 -12.88 1.97 -12.96
CA THR A 78 -12.94 3.12 -12.04
C THR A 78 -12.71 2.70 -10.58
N SER A 79 -13.35 1.63 -10.12
CA SER A 79 -13.16 1.13 -8.75
C SER A 79 -11.78 0.51 -8.55
N SER A 80 -11.23 -0.20 -9.54
CA SER A 80 -9.87 -0.76 -9.45
C SER A 80 -8.81 0.34 -9.34
N GLU A 81 -8.95 1.42 -10.11
CA GLU A 81 -8.04 2.57 -10.06
C GLU A 81 -8.20 3.34 -8.76
N ARG A 82 -9.43 3.54 -8.27
CA ARG A 82 -9.67 4.16 -6.95
C ARG A 82 -9.01 3.40 -5.82
N ALA A 83 -9.10 2.07 -5.84
CA ALA A 83 -8.42 1.23 -4.87
C ALA A 83 -6.90 1.35 -5.00
N PHE A 84 -6.35 1.25 -6.22
CA PHE A 84 -4.90 1.26 -6.45
C PHE A 84 -4.24 2.62 -6.14
N PHE A 85 -4.91 3.72 -6.46
CA PHE A 85 -4.42 5.08 -6.24
C PHE A 85 -4.92 5.71 -4.93
N ASP A 86 -5.46 4.93 -3.99
CA ASP A 86 -5.90 5.47 -2.72
C ASP A 86 -4.73 6.13 -1.97
N PRO A 87 -4.90 7.36 -1.44
CA PRO A 87 -3.84 8.09 -0.75
C PRO A 87 -3.21 7.32 0.40
N SER A 88 -3.94 6.41 1.06
CA SER A 88 -3.39 5.59 2.14
C SER A 88 -2.34 4.59 1.63
N LEU A 89 -2.53 4.02 0.44
CA LEU A 89 -1.54 3.14 -0.20
C LEU A 89 -0.35 3.92 -0.75
N LEU A 90 -0.57 5.14 -1.26
CA LEU A 90 0.49 6.03 -1.71
C LEU A 90 1.35 6.55 -0.55
N HIS A 91 0.76 6.79 0.62
CA HIS A 91 1.51 7.17 1.82
C HIS A 91 2.45 6.03 2.25
N LEU A 92 2.08 4.76 2.07
CA LEU A 92 2.95 3.62 2.43
C LEU A 92 4.19 3.48 1.53
N LEU A 93 4.17 4.03 0.32
CA LEU A 93 5.35 4.17 -0.54
C LEU A 93 6.27 5.33 -0.12
N TYR A 94 5.77 6.28 0.69
CA TYR A 94 6.46 7.54 1.04
C TYR A 94 6.99 7.61 2.47
N PHE A 95 6.95 6.52 3.24
CA PHE A 95 7.52 6.53 4.59
C PHE A 95 8.70 5.57 4.70
N PRO A 96 9.88 5.97 4.21
CA PRO A 96 11.10 5.38 4.68
C PRO A 96 11.26 5.85 6.14
N ASP A 97 11.21 4.91 7.09
CA ASP A 97 11.62 5.17 8.47
C ASP A 97 13.06 5.75 8.53
N ASP A 98 13.84 5.62 7.45
CA ASP A 98 15.16 6.23 7.23
C ASP A 98 15.17 7.79 7.20
N GLN A 99 14.07 8.46 6.84
CA GLN A 99 14.03 9.94 6.87
C GLN A 99 13.78 10.51 8.28
N LYS A 100 13.23 9.71 9.21
CA LYS A 100 13.14 10.12 10.62
C LYS A 100 14.54 10.20 11.22
N PHE A 101 15.41 9.25 10.91
CA PHE A 101 16.80 9.27 11.38
C PHE A 101 17.57 10.49 10.85
N ALA A 102 17.36 10.93 9.61
CA ALA A 102 18.00 12.14 9.09
C ALA A 102 17.60 13.44 9.81
N ILE A 103 16.40 13.49 10.42
CA ILE A 103 15.93 14.63 11.21
C ILE A 103 16.36 14.49 12.69
N TYR A 104 16.21 13.29 13.26
CA TYR A 104 16.45 13.05 14.68
C TYR A 104 17.94 12.86 15.02
N ILE A 105 18.75 12.26 14.15
CA ILE A 105 20.18 12.04 14.42
C ILE A 105 20.91 13.39 14.63
N PRO A 106 20.84 14.39 13.73
CA PRO A 106 21.55 15.66 13.98
C PRO A 106 21.09 16.42 15.22
N LEU A 107 19.81 16.29 15.61
CA LEU A 107 19.23 17.01 16.74
C LEU A 107 19.49 16.32 18.09
N PHE A 108 19.38 14.98 18.15
CA PHE A 108 19.46 14.23 19.40
C PHE A 108 20.82 13.60 19.66
N LEU A 109 21.64 13.35 18.62
CA LEU A 109 22.99 12.78 18.78
C LEU A 109 23.90 13.65 19.68
N PRO A 110 23.93 14.99 19.54
CA PRO A 110 24.77 15.83 20.40
C PRO A 110 24.39 15.77 21.89
N MET A 111 23.11 15.55 22.20
CA MET A 111 22.63 15.41 23.59
C MET A 111 22.82 13.99 24.13
N ALA A 112 22.66 12.97 23.28
CA ALA A 112 22.79 11.57 23.68
C ALA A 112 24.24 11.19 24.03
N VAL A 113 25.23 11.71 23.29
CA VAL A 113 26.66 11.42 23.51
C VAL A 113 27.14 11.69 24.95
N PRO A 114 26.97 12.90 25.54
CA PRO A 114 27.44 13.17 26.89
C PRO A 114 26.69 12.37 27.97
N ILE A 115 25.40 12.07 27.75
CA ILE A 115 24.59 11.27 28.68
C ILE A 115 25.11 9.83 28.72
N VAL A 116 25.32 9.21 27.56
CA VAL A 116 25.84 7.84 27.45
C VAL A 116 27.27 7.75 28.00
N LEU A 117 28.14 8.70 27.69
CA LEU A 117 29.50 8.75 28.24
C LEU A 117 29.50 8.87 29.77
N SER A 118 28.59 9.69 30.33
CA SER A 118 28.45 9.84 31.77
C SER A 118 27.96 8.55 32.44
N LEU A 119 26.96 7.89 31.84
CA LEU A 119 26.45 6.59 32.31
C LEU A 119 27.53 5.50 32.27
N VAL A 120 28.32 5.42 31.20
CA VAL A 120 29.42 4.44 31.07
C VAL A 120 30.49 4.70 32.12
N LYS A 121 30.87 5.96 32.36
CA LYS A 121 31.83 6.31 33.41
C LYS A 121 31.35 5.87 34.80
N ILE A 122 30.11 6.20 35.14
CA ILE A 122 29.52 5.81 36.43
C ILE A 122 29.47 4.29 36.55
N PHE A 123 29.09 3.58 35.49
CA PHE A 123 29.06 2.13 35.50
C PHE A 123 30.44 1.50 35.70
N LEU A 124 31.47 2.02 35.03
CA LEU A 124 32.85 1.57 35.19
C LEU A 124 33.39 1.86 36.60
N GLU A 125 33.11 3.04 37.14
CA GLU A 125 33.53 3.45 38.48
C GLU A 125 32.87 2.60 39.56
N ILE A 126 31.57 2.31 39.41
CA ILE A 126 30.85 1.35 40.24
C ILE A 126 31.52 -0.01 40.09
N HIS A 127 31.63 -0.56 38.88
CA HIS A 127 32.23 -1.89 38.68
C HIS A 127 33.65 -2.02 39.26
N GLU A 128 34.47 -0.96 39.16
CA GLU A 128 35.82 -0.93 39.75
C GLU A 128 35.78 -0.84 41.28
N SER A 129 34.85 -0.07 41.84
CA SER A 129 34.60 0.01 43.29
C SER A 129 34.13 -1.33 43.87
N TRP A 130 33.33 -2.10 43.13
CA TRP A 130 32.93 -3.46 43.50
C TRP A 130 34.10 -4.47 43.39
N ARG A 131 35.15 -4.16 42.62
CA ARG A 131 36.33 -5.03 42.42
C ARG A 131 37.48 -4.75 43.40
N LYS A 132 37.45 -3.64 44.15
CA LYS A 132 38.39 -3.36 45.23
C LYS A 132 37.74 -3.71 46.58
N PRO A 133 37.98 -4.91 47.15
CA PRO A 133 37.66 -5.14 48.56
C PRO A 133 38.55 -4.24 49.43
N MET A 134 37.92 -3.65 50.43
CA MET A 134 38.47 -2.73 51.44
C MET A 134 39.81 -3.26 52.03
N THR A 135 40.88 -2.51 51.80
CA THR A 135 42.11 -2.42 52.62
C THR A 135 42.45 -0.93 52.60
N ASP A 136 42.41 -0.15 53.68
CA ASP A 136 42.49 -0.40 55.12
C ASP A 136 41.29 0.17 55.91
#